data_AF-A0A7R9MQ63-F1
#
_entry.id   AF-A0A7R9MQ63-F1
#
_cell.length_a   1.000
_cell.length_b   1.000
_cell.length_c   1.000
_cell.angle_alpha   90.00
_cell.angle_beta   90.00
_cell.angle_gamma   90.00
#
_symmetry.space_group_name_H-M   'P 1'
#
loop_
_entity.id
_entity.type
_entity.pdbx_description
1 polymer ?
#
loop_
_entity_poly.entity_id
_entity_poly.type
_entity_poly.pdbx_seq_one_letter_code
_entity_poly.pdbx_strand_id
1 'polypeptide(L)' 'MHGRVKVKTDLQKQLEKKKEKEEKCRQYLALQEVVFGRRARREYDSESLATSAQLVSVNPDFYTVWNFRREIINHMK' A
#
# COMPACT_ATOMS: atom_id res chain seq x y z
N MET A 1 5.98 -3.16 15.94
CA MET A 1 7.36 -3.60 15.58
C MET A 1 8.08 -4.15 16.81
N HIS A 2 7.90 -5.43 17.16
CA HIS A 2 8.60 -6.05 18.29
C HIS A 2 9.10 -7.45 17.92
N GLY A 3 10.21 -7.89 18.53
CA GLY A 3 10.71 -9.27 18.41
C GLY A 3 11.58 -9.59 17.19
N ARG A 4 12.21 -8.59 16.54
CA ARG A 4 13.06 -8.87 15.37
C ARG A 4 14.37 -9.55 15.79
N VAL A 5 14.44 -10.86 15.66
CA VAL A 5 15.64 -11.67 15.94
C VAL A 5 16.75 -11.34 14.93
N LYS A 6 17.97 -11.10 15.42
CA LYS A 6 19.17 -10.90 14.59
C LYS A 6 19.63 -12.23 13.99
N VAL A 7 19.33 -12.47 12.72
CA VAL A 7 19.83 -13.62 11.98
C VAL A 7 21.05 -13.20 11.16
N LYS A 8 22.21 -13.85 11.37
CA LYS A 8 23.40 -13.69 10.50
C LYS A 8 23.03 -14.24 9.12
N THR A 9 22.74 -13.36 8.17
CA THR A 9 22.26 -13.73 6.82
C THR A 9 23.40 -13.58 5.83
N ASP A 10 23.60 -14.58 4.96
CA ASP A 10 24.60 -14.58 3.88
C ASP A 10 24.37 -13.42 2.88
N LEU A 11 25.44 -12.91 2.28
CA LEU A 11 25.43 -11.74 1.38
C LEU A 11 24.49 -11.97 0.17
N GLN A 12 24.48 -13.18 -0.39
CA GLN A 12 23.58 -13.56 -1.48
C GLN A 12 22.10 -13.49 -1.07
N LYS A 13 21.76 -14.04 0.11
CA LYS A 13 20.39 -13.99 0.67
C LYS A 13 19.97 -12.57 1.02
N GLN A 14 20.90 -11.70 1.40
CA GLN A 14 20.60 -10.27 1.65
C GLN A 14 20.28 -9.54 0.34
N LEU A 15 21.05 -9.78 -0.72
CA LEU A 15 20.82 -9.17 -2.04
C LEU A 15 19.48 -9.61 -2.63
N GLU A 16 19.13 -10.89 -2.54
CA GLU A 16 17.84 -11.41 -3.00
C GLU A 16 16.66 -10.78 -2.24
N LYS A 17 16.71 -10.78 -0.90
CA LYS A 17 15.69 -10.11 -0.07
C LYS A 17 15.62 -8.61 -0.32
N LYS A 18 16.71 -7.96 -0.71
CA LYS A 18 16.70 -6.53 -1.04
C LYS A 18 15.96 -6.31 -2.36
N LYS A 19 16.22 -7.11 -3.39
CA LYS A 19 15.50 -7.07 -4.67
C LYS A 19 14.00 -7.31 -4.50
N GLU A 20 13.61 -8.32 -3.70
CA GLU A 20 12.20 -8.59 -3.41
C GLU A 20 11.51 -7.40 -2.72
N LYS A 21 12.21 -6.75 -1.79
CA LYS A 21 11.68 -5.57 -1.09
C LYS A 21 11.58 -4.37 -2.00
N GLU A 22 12.56 -4.14 -2.86
CA GLU A 22 12.54 -3.06 -3.84
C GLU A 22 11.36 -3.23 -4.80
N GLU A 23 11.11 -4.44 -5.29
CA GLU A 23 9.97 -4.72 -6.15
C GLU A 23 8.63 -4.48 -5.44
N LYS A 24 8.49 -4.95 -4.19
CA LYS A 24 7.30 -4.67 -3.37
C LYS A 24 7.13 -3.18 -3.08
N CYS A 25 8.22 -2.46 -2.81
CA CYS A 25 8.19 -1.01 -2.61
C CYS A 25 7.76 -0.30 -3.88
N ARG A 26 8.25 -0.71 -5.05
CA ARG A 26 7.89 -0.14 -6.34
C ARG A 26 6.40 -0.31 -6.62
N GLN A 27 5.86 -1.51 -6.39
CA GLN A 27 4.43 -1.80 -6.55
C GLN A 27 3.58 -0.97 -5.56
N TYR A 28 4.03 -0.88 -4.31
CA TYR A 28 3.36 -0.06 -3.29
C TYR A 28 3.32 1.42 -3.67
N LEU A 29 4.45 1.99 -4.12
CA LEU A 29 4.56 3.39 -4.54
C LEU A 29 3.66 3.67 -5.74
N ALA A 30 3.66 2.80 -6.74
CA ALA A 30 2.78 2.95 -7.90
C ALA A 30 1.29 2.91 -7.49
N LEU A 31 0.91 1.96 -6.63
CA LEU A 31 -0.46 1.85 -6.12
C LEU A 31 -0.87 3.09 -5.30
N GLN A 32 0.07 3.60 -4.50
CA GLN A 32 -0.09 4.81 -3.72
C GLN A 32 -0.36 6.02 -4.63
N GLU A 33 0.45 6.22 -5.68
CA GLU A 33 0.26 7.32 -6.64
C GLU A 33 -1.11 7.27 -7.32
N VAL A 34 -1.56 6.07 -7.72
CA VAL A 34 -2.90 5.90 -8.32
C VAL A 34 -4.00 6.29 -7.34
N VAL A 35 -3.94 5.82 -6.09
CA VAL A 35 -4.95 6.13 -5.07
C VAL A 35 -4.98 7.63 -4.75
N PHE A 36 -3.82 8.27 -4.60
CA PHE A 36 -3.75 9.70 -4.34
C PHE A 36 -4.17 10.54 -5.55
N GLY A 37 -3.85 10.12 -6.77
CA GLY A 37 -4.32 10.75 -7.99
C GLY A 37 -5.84 10.72 -8.11
N ARG A 38 -6.46 9.56 -7.87
CA ARG A 38 -7.93 9.41 -7.83
C ARG A 38 -8.56 10.28 -6.76
N ARG A 39 -7.96 10.33 -5.57
CA ARG A 39 -8.42 11.22 -4.47
C ARG A 39 -8.34 12.69 -4.85
N ALA A 40 -7.26 13.14 -5.50
CA ALA A 40 -7.10 14.52 -5.95
C ALA A 40 -8.17 14.91 -6.99
N ARG A 41 -8.55 13.96 -7.85
CA ARG A 41 -9.64 14.13 -8.83
C ARG A 41 -11.04 13.93 -8.23
N ARG A 42 -11.15 13.58 -6.94
CA ARG A 42 -12.40 13.24 -6.25
C ARG A 42 -13.20 12.15 -6.95
N GLU A 43 -12.49 11.18 -7.52
CA GLU A 43 -13.10 10.01 -8.13
C GLU A 43 -13.55 9.05 -7.02
N TYR A 44 -14.86 8.98 -6.80
CA TYR A 44 -15.49 8.11 -5.79
C TYR A 44 -16.24 6.97 -6.48
N ASP A 45 -15.50 6.16 -7.23
CA ASP A 45 -16.00 5.01 -7.98
C ASP A 45 -15.65 3.67 -7.31
N SER A 46 -16.27 2.60 -7.81
CA SER A 46 -16.00 1.23 -7.37
C SER A 46 -14.55 0.81 -7.63
N GLU A 47 -13.92 1.37 -8.66
CA GLU A 47 -12.52 1.11 -8.96
C GLU A 47 -11.59 1.71 -7.89
N SER A 48 -11.81 2.95 -7.46
CA SER A 48 -11.08 3.57 -6.34
C SER A 48 -11.26 2.80 -5.03
N LEU A 49 -12.44 2.21 -4.83
CA LEU A 49 -12.69 1.34 -3.68
C LEU A 49 -11.86 0.05 -3.74
N ALA A 50 -11.69 -0.53 -4.93
CA ALA A 50 -10.86 -1.71 -5.14
C ALA A 50 -9.36 -1.38 -5.00
N THR A 51 -8.90 -0.25 -5.55
CA THR A 51 -7.49 0.15 -5.46
C THR A 51 -7.08 0.47 -4.02
N SER A 52 -7.94 1.17 -3.28
CA SER A 52 -7.71 1.45 -1.86
C SER A 52 -7.71 0.17 -1.00
N ALA A 53 -8.52 -0.83 -1.35
CA ALA A 53 -8.51 -2.13 -0.65
C ALA A 53 -7.17 -2.86 -0.80
N GLN A 54 -6.58 -2.83 -2.00
CA GLN A 54 -5.25 -3.41 -2.24
C GLN A 54 -4.15 -2.68 -1.44
N LEU A 55 -4.26 -1.35 -1.30
CA LEU A 55 -3.25 -0.58 -0.58
C LEU A 55 -3.31 -0.84 0.93
N VAL A 56 -4.51 -0.99 1.47
CA VAL A 56 -4.75 -1.35 2.88
C VAL A 56 -4.30 -2.78 3.19
N SER A 57 -4.48 -3.73 2.28
CA SER A 57 -4.04 -5.12 2.52
C SER A 57 -2.51 -5.23 2.61
N VAL A 58 -1.78 -4.34 1.93
CA VAL A 58 -0.31 -4.26 1.99
C VAL A 58 0.17 -3.46 3.21
N ASN A 59 -0.52 -2.37 3.56
CA ASN A 59 -0.17 -1.52 4.71
C ASN A 59 -1.43 -1.05 5.47
N PRO A 60 -1.96 -1.85 6.42
CA PRO A 60 -3.22 -1.55 7.10
C PRO A 60 -3.13 -0.38 8.08
N ASP A 61 -1.92 0.00 8.50
CA ASP A 61 -1.68 1.11 9.43
C ASP A 61 -1.76 2.48 8.75
N PHE A 62 -1.98 2.53 7.43
CA PHE A 62 -2.03 3.79 6.70
C PHE A 62 -3.41 4.47 6.78
N TYR A 63 -3.59 5.28 7.83
CA TYR A 63 -4.88 5.94 8.14
C TYR A 63 -5.44 6.82 7.01
N THR A 64 -4.57 7.47 6.23
CA THR A 64 -5.00 8.32 5.11
C THR A 64 -5.81 7.55 4.05
N VAL A 65 -5.45 6.30 3.79
CA VAL A 65 -6.13 5.45 2.80
C VAL A 65 -7.49 5.00 3.33
N TRP A 66 -7.57 4.70 4.64
CA TRP A 66 -8.84 4.41 5.30
C TRP A 66 -9.82 5.58 5.24
N ASN A 67 -9.35 6.81 5.42
CA ASN A 67 -10.20 7.99 5.27
C ASN A 67 -10.73 8.13 3.85
N PHE A 68 -9.88 7.99 2.84
CA PHE A 68 -10.32 8.01 1.44
C PHE A 68 -11.33 6.89 1.15
N ARG A 69 -11.11 5.69 1.69
CA ARG A 69 -12.06 4.57 1.56
C ARG A 69 -13.44 4.90 2.15
N ARG A 70 -13.48 5.56 3.31
CA ARG A 70 -14.73 6.04 3.93
C ARG A 70 -15.40 7.13 3.10
N GLU A 71 -14.62 8.07 2.54
CA GLU A 71 -15.13 9.10 1.62
C GLU A 71 -15.82 8.46 0.42
N ILE A 72 -15.22 7.43 -0.20
CA ILE A 72 -15.81 6.70 -1.34
C ILE A 72 -17.13 6.02 -0.92
N ILE A 73 -17.12 5.25 0.17
CA ILE A 73 -18.31 4.53 0.66
C ILE A 73 -19.46 5.49 0.96
N ASN A 74 -19.17 6.67 1.52
CA ASN A 74 -20.18 7.67 1.82
C ASN A 74 -20.77 8.32 0.55
N HIS A 75 -19.99 8.48 -0.52
CA HIS A 75 -20.49 9.05 -1.79
C HIS A 75 -21.28 8.02 -2.63
N MET A 76 -20.97 6.73 -2.48
CA MET A 76 -21.66 5.65 -3.19
C MET A 76 -22.96 5.19 -2.50
N LYS A 77 -23.32 5.80 -1.37
CA LYS A 77 -24.51 5.47 -0.59
C LYS A 77 -25.66 6.39 -0.96
#